data_AF-A0A7Y4HTH4-F1
#
_entry.id   AF-A0A7Y4HTH4-F1
#
_cell.length_a   1.000
_cell.length_b   1.000
_cell.length_c   1.000
_cell.angle_alpha   90.00
_cell.angle_beta   90.00
_cell.angle_gamma   90.00
#
_symmetry.space_group_name_H-M   'P 1'
#
loop_
_entity.id
_entity.type
_entity.pdbx_description
1 polymer ?
#
loop_
_entity_poly.entity_id
_entity_poly.type
_entity_poly.pdbx_seq_one_letter_code
_entity_poly.pdbx_strand_id
1 'polypeptide(L)'
;MCGACGRTVTADEVLGPVSTLRHRLIAAQTINALCHGLPGIPSVQAAGDTWLVRGVTGAVTQCATVNDVWLTLLQDPAVLPHSDRLRQRLRARLLNETGVALNVVAAGLQLSDMPTPL
;
A
#
# COMPACT_ATOMS: atom_id res chain seq x y z
N MET A 1 0.66 -13.72 -17.17
CA MET A 1 1.97 -13.80 -17.87
C MET A 1 1.96 -12.73 -18.96
N CYS A 2 2.90 -11.79 -18.98
CA CYS A 2 2.93 -10.77 -20.05
C CYS A 2 3.58 -11.37 -21.31
N GLY A 3 2.82 -11.47 -22.41
CA GLY A 3 3.26 -12.13 -23.66
C GLY A 3 4.40 -11.45 -24.41
N ALA A 4 4.81 -10.24 -24.02
CA ALA A 4 5.87 -9.48 -24.69
C ALA A 4 7.23 -9.52 -23.96
N CYS A 5 7.27 -9.83 -22.66
CA CYS A 5 8.50 -9.77 -21.85
C CYS A 5 8.77 -11.02 -21.00
N GLY A 6 7.91 -12.04 -21.03
CA GLY A 6 8.09 -13.29 -20.30
C GLY A 6 8.00 -13.18 -18.76
N ARG A 7 7.73 -11.98 -18.22
CA ARG A 7 7.63 -11.75 -16.78
C ARG A 7 6.30 -12.24 -16.21
N THR A 8 6.38 -12.94 -15.08
CA THR A 8 5.24 -13.27 -14.22
C THR A 8 4.75 -11.99 -13.55
N VAL A 9 3.69 -11.40 -14.09
CA VAL A 9 2.95 -10.33 -13.43
C VAL A 9 2.06 -10.99 -12.38
N THR A 10 2.37 -10.78 -11.10
CA THR A 10 1.47 -11.15 -10.00
C THR A 10 0.21 -10.30 -10.12
N ALA A 11 -0.95 -10.94 -10.08
CA ALA A 11 -2.21 -10.22 -10.07
C ALA A 11 -2.33 -9.42 -8.76
N ASP A 12 -2.59 -8.12 -8.88
CA ASP A 12 -2.84 -7.26 -7.74
C ASP A 12 -4.35 -7.02 -7.65
N GLU A 13 -5.02 -7.78 -6.79
CA GLU A 13 -6.48 -7.75 -6.66
C GLU A 13 -7.01 -6.35 -6.32
N VAL A 14 -6.22 -5.54 -5.61
CA VAL A 14 -6.58 -4.16 -5.23
C VAL A 14 -6.62 -3.25 -6.46
N LEU A 15 -5.70 -3.46 -7.40
CA LEU A 15 -5.65 -2.69 -8.66
C LEU A 15 -6.54 -3.27 -9.77
N GLY A 16 -7.10 -4.46 -9.55
CA GLY A 16 -7.96 -5.17 -10.49
C GLY A 16 -7.19 -5.84 -11.65
N PRO A 17 -7.91 -6.40 -12.64
CA PRO A 17 -7.34 -7.23 -13.71
C PRO A 17 -6.39 -6.45 -14.64
N VAL A 18 -6.48 -5.12 -14.66
CA VAL A 18 -5.60 -4.24 -15.44
C VAL A 18 -4.85 -3.30 -14.50
N SER A 19 -3.64 -3.70 -14.12
CA SER A 19 -2.71 -2.87 -13.34
C SER A 19 -1.96 -1.92 -14.28
N THR A 20 -2.56 -0.76 -14.57
CA THR A 20 -1.88 0.30 -15.34
C THR A 20 -0.87 1.05 -14.48
N LEU A 21 0.14 1.68 -15.10
CA LEU A 21 1.05 2.60 -14.40
C LEU A 21 0.27 3.70 -13.64
N ARG A 22 -0.81 4.22 -14.24
CA ARG A 22 -1.69 5.20 -13.59
C ARG A 22 -2.31 4.65 -12.31
N HIS A 23 -2.85 3.43 -12.33
CA HIS A 23 -3.41 2.80 -11.13
C HIS A 23 -2.36 2.65 -10.03
N ARG A 24 -1.13 2.26 -10.39
CA ARG A 24 -0.02 2.14 -9.44
C ARG A 24 0.38 3.47 -8.82
N LEU A 25 0.45 4.52 -9.62
CA LEU A 25 0.77 5.88 -9.13
C LEU A 25 -0.33 6.40 -8.19
N ILE A 26 -1.60 6.21 -8.54
CA ILE A 26 -2.74 6.57 -7.67
C ILE A 26 -2.61 5.85 -6.34
N ALA A 27 -2.40 4.54 -6.35
CA ALA A 27 -2.26 3.76 -5.13
C ALA A 27 -1.07 4.20 -4.26
N ALA A 28 0.12 4.41 -4.84
CA ALA A 28 1.27 4.91 -4.09
C ALA A 28 0.99 6.30 -3.49
N GLN A 29 0.36 7.20 -4.23
CA GLN A 29 -0.03 8.52 -3.75
C GLN A 29 -1.06 8.43 -2.61
N THR A 30 -2.08 7.59 -2.75
CA THR A 30 -3.10 7.36 -1.71
C THR A 30 -2.46 6.86 -0.42
N ILE A 31 -1.58 5.86 -0.48
CA ILE A 31 -0.88 5.31 0.70
C ILE A 31 0.01 6.37 1.35
N ASN A 32 0.83 7.08 0.56
CA ASN A 32 1.69 8.13 1.08
C ASN A 32 0.90 9.27 1.72
N ALA A 33 -0.25 9.63 1.15
CA ALA A 33 -1.10 10.69 1.69
C ALA A 33 -1.80 10.27 2.99
N LEU A 34 -2.11 8.98 3.17
CA LEU A 34 -2.57 8.42 4.44
C LEU A 34 -1.47 8.43 5.51
N CYS A 35 -0.23 8.18 5.10
CA CYS A 35 0.95 8.17 5.96
C CYS A 35 1.51 9.56 6.27
N HIS A 36 1.16 10.57 5.48
CA HIS A 36 1.72 11.91 5.58
C HIS A 36 1.57 12.54 6.98
N GLY A 37 2.64 13.18 7.46
CA GLY A 37 2.67 13.83 8.78
C GLY A 37 2.71 12.86 9.96
N LEU A 38 2.97 11.57 9.73
CA LEU A 38 3.31 10.62 10.77
C LEU A 38 4.85 10.45 10.79
N PRO A 39 5.51 10.73 11.93
CA PRO A 39 6.96 10.67 12.01
C PRO A 39 7.45 9.24 11.84
N GLY A 40 8.56 9.06 11.11
CA GLY A 40 9.19 7.74 10.99
C GLY A 40 8.56 6.78 9.97
N ILE A 41 7.40 7.11 9.38
CA ILE A 41 6.69 6.17 8.51
C ILE A 41 7.39 6.00 7.15
N PRO A 42 7.52 4.75 6.65
CA PRO A 42 8.09 4.49 5.34
C PRO A 42 7.34 5.17 4.19
N SER A 43 8.08 5.57 3.16
CA SER A 43 7.50 6.06 1.90
C SER A 43 7.31 4.92 0.91
N VAL A 44 6.22 4.97 0.13
CA VAL A 44 5.91 3.99 -0.91
C VAL A 44 6.16 4.57 -2.30
N GLN A 45 6.81 3.79 -3.16
CA GLN A 45 7.05 4.13 -4.56
C GLN A 45 6.64 2.99 -5.49
N ALA A 46 5.95 3.30 -6.58
CA ALA A 46 5.75 2.36 -7.68
C ALA A 46 7.03 2.28 -8.53
N ALA A 47 7.58 1.08 -8.71
CA ALA A 47 8.81 0.80 -9.44
C ALA A 47 8.56 -0.27 -10.51
N GLY A 48 8.14 0.17 -11.71
CA GLY A 48 7.74 -0.74 -12.77
C GLY A 48 6.56 -1.60 -12.33
N ASP A 49 6.76 -2.92 -12.31
CA ASP A 49 5.79 -3.95 -11.88
C ASP A 49 5.82 -4.29 -10.40
N THR A 50 6.61 -3.55 -9.62
CA THR A 50 6.82 -3.80 -8.19
C THR A 50 6.67 -2.52 -7.39
N TRP A 51 6.66 -2.65 -6.07
CA TRP A 51 6.59 -1.54 -5.13
C TRP A 51 7.84 -1.51 -4.27
N LEU A 52 8.26 -0.31 -3.89
CA LEU A 52 9.33 -0.11 -2.92
C LEU A 52 8.77 0.60 -1.70
N VAL A 53 8.92 -0.01 -0.53
CA VAL A 53 8.66 0.59 0.78
C VAL A 53 10.01 0.97 1.37
N ARG A 54 10.25 2.26 1.54
CA ARG A 54 11.51 2.80 2.04
C ARG A 54 11.33 3.35 3.44
N GLY A 55 11.91 2.66 4.42
CA GLY A 55 11.94 3.11 5.81
C GLY A 55 12.92 4.25 6.04
N VAL A 56 12.81 4.91 7.19
CA VAL A 56 13.66 6.05 7.56
C VAL A 56 15.13 5.70 7.80
N THR A 57 15.43 4.43 8.08
CA THR A 57 16.80 3.90 8.21
C THR A 57 17.47 3.64 6.87
N GLY A 58 16.78 3.89 5.75
CA GLY A 58 17.26 3.59 4.41
C GLY A 58 17.00 2.15 3.96
N ALA A 59 16.44 1.29 4.82
CA ALA A 59 15.97 -0.03 4.45
C ALA A 59 14.91 0.08 3.34
N VAL A 60 15.04 -0.75 2.31
CA VAL A 60 14.11 -0.82 1.19
C VAL A 60 13.56 -2.23 1.11
N THR A 61 12.24 -2.36 1.23
CA THR A 61 11.52 -3.61 1.03
C THR A 61 10.83 -3.55 -0.32
N GLN A 62 11.05 -4.57 -1.15
CA GLN A 62 10.36 -4.72 -2.42
C GLN A 62 9.09 -5.56 -2.21
N CYS A 63 7.95 -5.05 -2.66
CA CYS A 63 6.65 -5.70 -2.53
C CYS A 63 6.06 -5.99 -3.92
N ALA A 64 5.30 -7.07 -4.06
CA ALA A 64 4.71 -7.46 -5.34
C ALA A 64 3.31 -6.86 -5.54
N THR A 65 2.54 -6.70 -4.46
CA THR A 65 1.15 -6.22 -4.48
C THR A 65 0.91 -5.08 -3.50
N VAL A 66 -0.20 -4.35 -3.65
CA VAL A 66 -0.66 -3.35 -2.66
C VAL A 66 -0.90 -3.99 -1.29
N ASN A 67 -1.35 -5.24 -1.23
CA ASN A 67 -1.53 -5.96 0.04
C ASN A 67 -0.20 -6.19 0.74
N ASP A 68 0.85 -6.59 0.00
CA ASP A 68 2.19 -6.73 0.55
C ASP A 68 2.74 -5.40 1.08
N VAL A 69 2.44 -4.29 0.38
CA VAL A 69 2.79 -2.94 0.85
C VAL A 69 2.10 -2.63 2.17
N TRP A 70 0.79 -2.87 2.28
CA TRP A 70 0.06 -2.63 3.51
C TRP A 70 0.56 -3.50 4.67
N LEU A 71 0.81 -4.79 4.43
CA LEU A 71 1.39 -5.68 5.44
C LEU A 71 2.75 -5.18 5.92
N THR A 72 3.62 -4.81 4.98
CA THR A 72 4.95 -4.26 5.30
C THR A 72 4.83 -3.00 6.14
N LEU A 73 3.92 -2.08 5.79
CA LEU A 73 3.69 -0.85 6.55
C LEU A 73 3.10 -1.13 7.93
N LEU A 74 2.09 -2.00 8.03
CA LEU A 74 1.40 -2.28 9.29
C LEU A 74 2.28 -3.03 10.30
N GLN A 75 3.29 -3.76 9.82
CA GLN A 75 4.29 -4.46 10.63
C GLN A 75 5.51 -3.58 10.96
N ASP A 76 5.67 -2.43 10.30
CA ASP A 76 6.81 -1.55 10.53
C ASP A 76 6.77 -0.94 11.94
N PRO A 77 7.83 -1.08 12.75
CA PRO A 77 7.88 -0.54 14.11
C PRO A 77 7.63 0.96 14.23
N ALA A 78 7.91 1.73 13.17
CA ALA A 78 7.63 3.17 13.15
C ALA A 78 6.14 3.48 12.89
N VAL A 79 5.38 2.53 12.33
CA VAL A 79 3.95 2.67 12.04
C VAL A 79 3.09 2.18 13.20
N LEU A 80 3.54 1.17 13.95
CA LEU A 80 2.80 0.59 15.08
C LEU A 80 2.28 1.64 16.09
N PRO A 81 3.05 2.65 16.53
CA PRO A 81 2.58 3.69 17.45
C PRO A 81 1.50 4.61 16.86
N HIS A 82 1.31 4.56 15.53
CA HIS A 82 0.38 5.38 14.78
C HIS A 82 -0.78 4.59 14.19
N SER A 83 -0.89 3.30 14.53
CA SER A 83 -1.90 2.38 14.00
C SER A 83 -3.33 2.90 14.15
N ASP A 84 -3.73 3.38 15.33
CA ASP A 84 -5.07 3.94 15.55
C ASP A 84 -5.35 5.18 14.69
N ARG A 85 -4.37 6.08 14.58
CA ARG A 85 -4.48 7.28 13.75
C ARG A 85 -4.56 6.92 12.27
N LEU A 86 -3.81 5.92 11.83
CA LEU A 86 -3.87 5.40 10.47
C LEU A 86 -5.24 4.76 10.19
N ARG A 87 -5.77 3.93 11.09
CA ARG A 87 -7.13 3.36 10.98
C ARG A 87 -8.20 4.45 10.90
N GLN A 88 -8.10 5.50 11.73
CA GLN A 88 -9.03 6.63 11.67
C GLN A 88 -8.98 7.34 10.32
N ARG A 89 -7.77 7.57 9.77
CA ARG A 89 -7.59 8.17 8.44
C ARG A 89 -8.15 7.29 7.33
N LEU A 90 -7.92 5.98 7.39
CA LEU A 90 -8.48 5.01 6.45
C LEU A 90 -10.01 5.08 6.45
N ARG A 91 -10.64 5.03 7.63
CA ARG A 91 -12.11 5.16 7.77
C ARG A 91 -12.64 6.48 7.22
N ALA A 92 -11.97 7.60 7.51
CA ALA A 92 -12.38 8.92 7.02
C ALA A 92 -12.29 9.03 5.49
N ARG A 93 -11.26 8.42 4.88
CA ARG A 93 -11.08 8.41 3.43
C ARG A 93 -12.03 7.46 2.72
N LEU A 94 -12.38 6.32 3.33
CA LEU A 94 -13.26 5.33 2.72
C LEU A 94 -14.61 5.93 2.28
N LEU A 95 -15.10 6.93 3.00
CA LEU A 95 -16.37 7.62 2.71
C LEU A 95 -16.30 8.58 1.51
N ASN A 96 -15.10 8.99 1.07
CA ASN A 96 -14.89 10.06 0.11
C ASN A 96 -14.11 9.64 -1.14
N GLU A 97 -13.44 8.49 -1.09
CA GLU A 97 -12.61 7.98 -2.18
C GLU A 97 -13.44 7.16 -3.17
N THR A 98 -12.98 7.08 -4.42
CA THR A 98 -13.60 6.27 -5.48
C THR A 98 -12.53 5.56 -6.31
N GLY A 99 -12.95 4.55 -7.09
CA GLY A 99 -12.06 3.81 -7.99
C GLY A 99 -10.88 3.16 -7.27
N VAL A 100 -9.67 3.28 -7.84
CA VAL A 100 -8.46 2.64 -7.28
C VAL A 100 -8.13 3.14 -5.88
N ALA A 101 -8.30 4.43 -5.60
CA ALA A 101 -8.02 4.98 -4.28
C ALA A 101 -8.93 4.36 -3.21
N LEU A 102 -10.21 4.14 -3.54
CA LEU A 102 -11.15 3.43 -2.66
C LEU A 102 -10.69 2.00 -2.39
N ASN A 103 -10.31 1.24 -3.42
CA ASN A 103 -9.84 -0.13 -3.26
C ASN A 103 -8.60 -0.20 -2.35
N VAL A 104 -7.66 0.73 -2.53
CA VAL A 104 -6.43 0.82 -1.73
C VAL A 104 -6.73 1.12 -0.26
N VAL A 105 -7.66 2.03 0.01
CA VAL A 105 -8.11 2.36 1.37
C VAL A 105 -8.85 1.19 2.01
N ALA A 106 -9.75 0.54 1.27
CA ALA A 106 -10.50 -0.61 1.75
C ALA A 106 -9.57 -1.77 2.14
N ALA A 107 -8.59 -2.09 1.28
CA ALA A 107 -7.60 -3.13 1.55
C ALA A 107 -6.76 -2.81 2.80
N GLY A 108 -6.30 -1.56 2.95
CA GLY A 108 -5.54 -1.14 4.13
C GLY A 108 -6.35 -1.26 5.42
N LEU A 109 -7.64 -0.90 5.38
CA LEU A 109 -8.53 -1.03 6.53
C LEU A 109 -8.77 -2.50 6.90
N GLN A 110 -9.08 -3.35 5.92
CA GLN A 110 -9.28 -4.79 6.14
C GLN A 110 -8.06 -5.45 6.78
N LEU A 111 -6.85 -5.15 6.27
CA LEU A 111 -5.61 -5.70 6.82
C LEU A 111 -5.27 -5.15 8.20
N SER A 112 -5.66 -3.90 8.50
CA SER A 112 -5.45 -3.29 9.82
C SER A 112 -6.38 -3.81 10.93
N ASP A 113 -7.49 -4.44 10.53
CA ASP A 113 -8.49 -5.06 11.41
C ASP A 113 -8.24 -6.58 11.58
N MET A 114 -7.38 -7.19 10.75
CA MET A 114 -6.98 -8.58 10.95
C MET A 114 -6.06 -8.72 12.15
N PRO A 115 -6.27 -9.72 13.04
CA PRO A 115 -5.32 -10.04 14.08
C PRO A 115 -4.01 -10.52 13.42
N THR A 116 -2.91 -9.81 13.68
CA THR A 116 -1.57 -10.27 13.28
C THR A 116 -1.34 -11.68 13.83
N PRO A 117 -1.04 -12.69 13.00
CA PRO A 117 -0.58 -13.97 13.52
C PRO A 117 0.75 -13.70 14.26
N LEU A 118 0.77 -14.08 15.54
CA LEU A 118 1.93 -14.04 16.42
C LEU A 118 3.05 -14.94 15.88
#